data_AF-A0A2W6UH48-F1
#
_entry.id   AF-A0A2W6UH48-F1
#
_cell.length_a   1.000
_cell.length_b   1.000
_cell.length_c   1.000
_cell.angle_alpha   90.00
_cell.angle_beta   90.00
_cell.angle_gamma   90.00
#
_symmetry.space_group_name_H-M   'P 1'
#
loop_
_entity.id
_entity.type
_entity.pdbx_description
1 polymer ?
#
loop_
_entity_poly.entity_id
_entity_poly.type
_entity_poly.pdbx_seq_one_letter_code
_entity_poly.pdbx_strand_id
1 'polypeptide(L)'
;MVTPGGSPAESWPLWEVFVRANRGLSHVHVGSLHAPDADLAVRNARDLYTRRGEGVSIWVVPSDAVTTSDPASKGAYFESPAGKNYRHAVYYTASEGVPHL
;
A
#
# COMPACT_ATOMS: atom_id res chain seq x y z
N MET A 1 3.35 14.17 34.52
CA MET A 1 3.00 14.33 33.10
C MET A 1 2.66 12.95 32.58
N VAL A 2 1.37 12.64 32.44
CA VAL A 2 0.91 11.31 32.01
C VAL A 2 1.03 11.26 30.49
N THR A 3 1.78 10.28 29.97
CA THR A 3 1.85 10.02 28.53
C THR A 3 0.45 9.64 28.03
N PRO A 4 -0.12 10.33 27.04
CA PRO A 4 -1.40 9.92 26.45
C PRO A 4 -1.22 8.54 25.79
N GLY A 5 -2.15 7.61 26.05
CA GLY A 5 -2.17 6.28 25.41
C GLY A 5 -2.12 5.07 26.36
N GLY A 6 -2.12 5.27 27.69
CA GLY A 6 -2.04 4.18 28.67
C GLY A 6 -3.36 3.54 29.10
N SER A 7 -4.52 4.12 28.75
CA SER A 7 -5.84 3.65 29.19
C SER A 7 -6.67 3.15 28.00
N PRO A 8 -7.34 1.98 28.10
CA PRO A 8 -8.14 1.42 27.01
C PRO A 8 -9.36 2.27 26.59
N ALA A 9 -9.70 3.31 27.38
CA ALA A 9 -10.74 4.29 27.08
C ALA A 9 -10.21 5.57 26.38
N GLU A 10 -8.88 5.74 26.26
CA GLU A 10 -8.22 6.91 25.64
C GLU A 10 -7.23 6.48 24.54
N SER A 11 -7.52 5.40 23.82
CA SER A 11 -6.69 5.02 22.68
C SER A 11 -6.90 6.05 21.57
N TRP A 12 -5.88 6.86 21.29
CA TRP A 12 -5.77 7.55 20.01
C TRP A 12 -4.98 6.63 19.09
N PRO A 13 -5.62 5.73 18.32
CA PRO A 13 -4.91 4.85 17.41
C PRO A 13 -4.15 5.63 16.34
N LEU A 14 -3.13 4.98 15.77
CA LEU A 14 -2.37 5.48 14.64
C LEU A 14 -3.15 5.25 13.34
N TRP A 15 -3.13 6.25 12.46
CA TRP A 15 -3.74 6.22 11.14
C TRP A 15 -2.71 6.55 10.08
N GLU A 16 -2.66 5.77 9.00
CA GLU A 16 -1.92 6.09 7.78
C GLU A 16 -2.78 6.99 6.87
N VAL A 17 -2.18 8.06 6.34
CA VAL A 17 -2.89 9.09 5.58
C VAL A 17 -2.44 9.08 4.13
N PHE A 18 -3.39 9.04 3.21
CA PHE A 18 -3.14 9.12 1.78
C PHE A 18 -3.89 10.30 1.16
N VAL A 19 -3.21 11.10 0.34
CA VAL A 19 -3.79 12.29 -0.30
C VAL A 19 -3.68 12.17 -1.82
N ARG A 20 -4.74 12.57 -2.52
CA ARG A 20 -4.74 12.77 -3.96
C ARG A 20 -4.99 14.24 -4.28
N ALA A 21 -4.07 14.87 -5.00
CA ALA A 21 -4.25 16.23 -5.51
C ALA A 21 -5.31 16.29 -6.63
N ASN A 22 -5.78 17.48 -6.98
CA ASN A 22 -6.87 17.66 -7.97
C ASN A 22 -6.55 17.02 -9.34
N ARG A 23 -5.31 17.17 -9.80
CA ARG A 23 -4.82 16.60 -11.06
C ARG A 23 -4.07 15.27 -10.85
N GLY A 24 -4.10 14.72 -9.64
CA GLY A 24 -3.44 13.47 -9.30
C GLY A 24 -4.30 12.26 -9.67
N LEU A 25 -3.67 11.22 -10.22
CA LEU A 25 -4.37 9.97 -10.56
C LEU A 25 -4.56 9.05 -9.35
N SER A 26 -3.61 9.07 -8.40
CA SER A 26 -3.54 8.13 -7.29
C SER A 26 -3.41 8.83 -5.95
N HIS A 27 -3.94 8.21 -4.91
CA HIS A 27 -3.64 8.57 -3.53
C HIS A 27 -2.23 8.14 -3.18
N VAL A 28 -1.45 9.05 -2.60
CA VAL A 28 -0.07 8.83 -2.18
C VAL A 28 -0.01 8.92 -0.66
N HIS A 29 0.71 8.00 -0.02
CA HIS A 29 0.94 8.06 1.43
C HIS A 29 1.74 9.33 1.78
N VAL A 30 1.19 10.16 2.67
CA VAL A 30 1.79 11.45 3.08
C VAL A 30 2.29 11.47 4.51
N GLY A 31 1.99 10.42 5.29
CA GLY A 31 2.42 10.26 6.67
C GLY A 31 1.31 9.72 7.56
N SER A 32 1.57 9.69 8.85
CA SER A 32 0.66 9.14 9.85
C SER A 32 0.32 10.16 10.95
N LEU A 33 -0.83 9.95 11.59
CA LEU A 33 -1.29 10.76 12.72
C LEU A 33 -2.08 9.91 13.71
N HIS A 34 -2.22 10.43 14.94
CA HIS A 34 -3.08 9.82 15.96
C HIS A 34 -4.43 10.54 15.99
N ALA A 35 -5.52 9.78 16.08
CA ALA A 35 -6.88 10.30 16.23
C ALA A 35 -7.80 9.24 16.85
N PRO A 36 -8.82 9.64 17.63
CA PRO A 36 -9.73 8.72 18.31
C PRO A 36 -10.68 7.98 17.35
N ASP A 37 -10.97 8.54 16.17
CA ASP A 37 -11.85 7.97 15.16
C ASP A 37 -11.48 8.48 13.75
N ALA A 38 -12.11 7.90 12.73
CA ALA A 38 -11.86 8.21 11.33
C ALA A 38 -12.24 9.67 10.97
N ASP A 39 -13.32 10.21 11.55
CA ASP A 39 -13.80 11.55 11.23
C ASP A 39 -12.84 12.62 11.74
N LEU A 40 -12.28 12.43 12.93
CA LEU A 40 -11.23 13.32 13.45
C LEU A 40 -9.89 13.07 12.73
N ALA A 41 -9.60 11.84 12.34
CA ALA A 41 -8.40 11.54 11.54
C ALA A 41 -8.40 12.31 10.20
N VAL A 42 -9.52 12.31 9.46
CA VAL A 42 -9.65 13.06 8.20
C VAL A 42 -9.52 14.56 8.43
N ARG A 43 -10.15 15.11 9.48
CA ARG A 43 -10.06 16.53 9.83
C ARG A 43 -8.61 16.94 10.14
N ASN A 44 -7.94 16.17 10.99
CA ASN A 44 -6.53 16.41 11.35
C ASN A 44 -5.60 16.25 10.13
N ALA A 45 -5.84 15.23 9.29
CA ALA A 45 -5.08 15.00 8.06
C ALA A 45 -5.22 16.17 7.07
N ARG A 46 -6.43 16.70 6.91
CA ARG A 46 -6.69 17.89 6.09
C ARG A 46 -5.83 19.07 6.56
N ASP A 47 -5.87 19.37 7.85
CA ASP A 47 -5.17 20.52 8.40
C ASP A 47 -3.64 20.36 8.40
N LEU A 48 -3.14 19.13 8.52
CA LEU A 48 -1.72 18.84 8.55
C LEU A 48 -1.10 18.76 7.14
N TYR A 49 -1.75 18.08 6.20
CA TYR A 49 -1.15 17.69 4.92
C TYR A 49 -1.67 18.44 3.68
N THR A 50 -2.76 19.20 3.78
CA THR A 50 -3.42 19.81 2.59
C THR A 50 -3.46 21.33 2.59
N ARG A 51 -2.67 22.00 3.44
CA ARG A 51 -2.69 23.46 3.58
C ARG A 51 -2.50 24.14 2.21
N ARG A 52 -3.42 25.07 1.88
CA ARG A 52 -3.61 25.78 0.58
C ARG A 52 -4.49 25.07 -0.48
N GLY A 53 -5.19 24.01 -0.11
CA GLY A 53 -6.12 23.32 -1.03
C GLY A 53 -5.44 22.33 -1.97
N GLU A 54 -4.18 21.97 -1.67
CA GLU A 54 -3.50 20.86 -2.33
C GLU A 54 -4.01 19.54 -1.72
N GLY A 55 -5.10 19.02 -2.27
CA GLY A 55 -5.71 17.77 -1.83
C GLY A 55 -7.21 17.77 -2.09
N VAL A 56 -7.66 16.94 -3.04
CA VAL A 56 -9.08 16.84 -3.43
C VAL A 56 -9.74 15.59 -2.84
N SER A 57 -8.93 14.64 -2.38
CA SER A 57 -9.40 13.46 -1.67
C SER A 57 -8.37 13.02 -0.64
N ILE A 58 -8.85 12.69 0.56
CA ILE A 58 -8.06 12.17 1.68
C ILE A 58 -8.62 10.79 2.02
N TRP A 59 -7.75 9.80 2.12
CA TRP A 59 -8.04 8.52 2.76
C TRP A 59 -7.27 8.45 4.07
N VAL A 60 -7.93 7.90 5.08
CA VAL A 60 -7.30 7.50 6.34
C VAL A 60 -7.58 6.02 6.55
N VAL A 61 -6.57 5.28 6.99
CA VAL A 61 -6.67 3.84 7.25
C VAL A 61 -6.05 3.58 8.62
N PRO A 62 -6.72 2.82 9.52
CA PRO A 62 -6.09 2.39 10.76
C PRO A 62 -4.79 1.65 10.45
N SER A 63 -3.70 1.96 11.14
CA SER A 63 -2.40 1.33 10.84
C SER A 63 -2.42 -0.19 11.05
N ASP A 64 -3.26 -0.70 11.94
CA ASP A 64 -3.46 -2.14 12.18
C ASP A 64 -4.23 -2.86 11.06
N ALA A 65 -4.91 -2.12 10.18
CA ALA A 65 -5.57 -2.67 9.01
C ALA A 65 -4.62 -2.81 7.80
N VAL A 66 -3.39 -2.30 7.88
CA VAL A 66 -2.39 -2.38 6.81
C VAL A 66 -1.51 -3.63 7.02
N THR A 67 -1.58 -4.57 6.09
CA THR A 67 -0.66 -5.72 6.05
C THR A 67 0.51 -5.42 5.11
N THR A 68 1.74 -5.61 5.58
CA THR A 68 2.95 -5.40 4.77
C THR A 68 3.55 -6.72 4.32
N SER A 69 4.13 -6.74 3.13
CA SER A 69 4.95 -7.88 2.68
C SER A 69 6.24 -7.92 3.49
N ASP A 70 6.70 -9.11 3.85
CA ASP A 70 8.03 -9.30 4.43
C ASP A 70 9.12 -8.83 3.45
N PRO A 71 10.00 -7.88 3.82
CA PRO A 71 11.13 -7.46 3.00
C PRO A 71 12.03 -8.61 2.54
N ALA A 72 12.18 -9.67 3.34
CA ALA A 72 12.96 -10.84 2.98
C ALA A 72 12.32 -11.65 1.83
N SER A 73 11.00 -11.53 1.64
CA SER A 73 10.25 -12.19 0.57
C SER A 73 10.25 -11.41 -0.75
N LYS A 74 11.03 -10.32 -0.85
CA LYS A 74 11.05 -9.46 -2.04
C LYS A 74 11.30 -10.22 -3.34
N GLY A 75 12.20 -11.22 -3.32
CA GLY A 75 12.51 -12.03 -4.50
C GLY A 75 11.28 -12.79 -5.01
N ALA A 76 10.56 -13.47 -4.12
CA ALA A 76 9.38 -14.24 -4.48
C ALA A 76 8.21 -13.38 -5.01
N TYR A 77 8.04 -12.16 -4.49
CA TYR A 77 6.93 -11.28 -4.86
C TYR A 77 7.21 -10.39 -6.06
N PHE A 78 8.46 -9.94 -6.25
CA PHE A 78 8.77 -8.84 -7.16
C PHE A 78 9.89 -9.11 -8.16
N GLU A 79 10.63 -10.23 -8.04
CA GLU A 79 11.47 -10.64 -9.15
C GLU A 79 10.53 -11.11 -10.28
N SER A 80 10.52 -10.35 -11.37
CA SER A 80 10.05 -10.83 -12.67
C SER A 80 10.66 -12.21 -12.90
N PRO A 81 10.01 -13.13 -13.64
CA PRO A 81 10.63 -14.40 -14.00
C PRO A 81 11.81 -14.15 -14.96
N ALA A 82 12.91 -13.61 -14.44
CA ALA A 82 14.14 -13.34 -15.13
C ALA A 82 14.67 -14.68 -15.62
N GLY A 83 14.62 -14.88 -16.94
CA GLY A 83 15.03 -16.13 -17.57
C GLY A 83 13.92 -17.12 -17.90
N LYS A 84 12.63 -16.84 -17.61
CA LYS A 84 11.54 -17.56 -18.31
C LYS A 84 11.36 -16.91 -19.69
N ASN A 85 12.30 -17.20 -20.59
CA ASN A 85 12.04 -17.06 -22.02
C ASN A 85 10.77 -17.86 -22.32
N TYR A 86 9.80 -17.24 -23.00
CA TYR A 86 8.65 -17.96 -23.52
C TYR A 86 9.15 -19.24 -24.20
N ARG A 87 8.55 -20.38 -23.86
CA ARG A 87 8.79 -21.63 -24.60
C ARG A 87 8.20 -21.46 -26.00
N HIS A 88 8.97 -20.89 -26.93
CA HIS A 88 8.65 -20.94 -28.34
C HIS A 88 8.64 -22.39 -28.81
N ALA A 89 7.69 -22.72 -29.67
CA ALA A 89 7.53 -24.06 -30.22
C ALA A 89 8.82 -24.62 -30.85
N VAL A 90 9.71 -23.75 -31.33
CA VAL A 90 11.02 -24.09 -31.92
C VAL A 90 12.01 -24.72 -30.92
N TYR A 91 11.77 -24.59 -29.61
CA TYR A 91 12.63 -25.16 -28.56
C TYR A 91 12.27 -26.61 -28.18
N TYR A 92 11.22 -27.20 -28.77
CA TYR A 92 10.95 -28.63 -28.64
C TYR A 92 11.67 -29.39 -29.75
N THR A 93 12.69 -30.18 -29.40
CA THR A 93 13.39 -31.10 -30.31
C THR A 93 12.67 -32.44 -30.50
N ALA A 94 11.55 -32.66 -29.82
CA ALA A 94 10.84 -33.94 -29.85
C ALA A 94 9.88 -34.02 -31.04
N SER A 95 10.41 -34.29 -32.23
CA SER A 95 9.63 -34.90 -33.31
C SER A 95 9.82 -36.41 -33.39
N GLU A 96 10.80 -36.99 -32.69
CA GLU A 96 10.98 -38.45 -32.66
C GLU A 96 10.00 -39.11 -31.69
N GLY A 97 8.97 -39.74 -32.24
CA GLY A 97 8.08 -40.66 -31.52
C GLY A 97 6.63 -40.20 -31.33
N VAL A 98 6.21 -39.08 -31.91
CA VAL A 98 4.79 -38.65 -31.86
C VAL A 98 4.07 -39.17 -33.11
N PRO A 99 3.06 -40.06 -32.97
CA PRO A 99 2.21 -40.40 -34.10
C PRO A 99 1.39 -39.14 -34.44
N HIS A 100 1.64 -38.57 -35.63
CA HIS A 100 0.92 -37.43 -36.23
C HIS A 100 1.38 -36.00 -35.89
N LEU A 101 2.66 -35.81 -35.55
CA LEU A 101 3.39 -34.56 -35.78
C LEU A 101 4.34 -34.74 -36.97
#